data_AF-A0A7V7X5A7-F1
#
_entry.id   AF-A0A7V7X5A7-F1
#
_cell.length_a   1.000
_cell.length_b   1.000
_cell.length_c   1.000
_cell.angle_alpha   90.00
_cell.angle_beta   90.00
_cell.angle_gamma   90.00
#
_symmetry.space_group_name_H-M   'P 1'
#
loop_
_entity.id
_entity.type
_entity.pdbx_description
1 polymer ?
#
loop_
_entity_poly.entity_id
_entity_poly.type
_entity_poly.pdbx_seq_one_letter_code
_entity_poly.pdbx_strand_id
1 'polypeptide(L)'
;MPVNLYEALTGSFVVVNLGSGGDADYDLPSSLLKTITLIEIDAGGNKSVTSQRYYRKHLIDSVVAGDKSPGEFKIRNYSACSGLCEPQQEIIEQYGLQKFYETRSSQHVIPTTLPEILDPLGLDTVDLLKTDLEGLDFEVIKSCDHLLSNVLAIKCELRFQPFYQGEPHFHEVAQYLHERHFELIGLKPEYWKPLTENRKTHRDGRVVFADVFFLKRTEVIRGFSDDKRKISAAKQIIASSMSGQISQAEWLLGQYGDLLPPEWITELKPIVMPKIEHGPVIRRVFSWPAMIIKRLAWSRNPKNSGSVFDFSHVVSAD
;
A
#
# COMPACT_ATOMS: atom_id res chain seq x y z
N MET A 1 -6.62 -5.00 -31.61
CA MET A 1 -6.59 -3.98 -30.55
C MET A 1 -7.99 -3.87 -29.95
N PRO A 2 -8.14 -3.96 -28.63
CA PRO A 2 -9.43 -3.80 -27.95
C PRO A 2 -10.02 -2.41 -28.26
N VAL A 3 -11.34 -2.35 -28.44
CA VAL A 3 -12.03 -1.15 -28.95
C VAL A 3 -12.27 -0.14 -27.83
N ASN A 4 -12.31 -0.59 -26.57
CA ASN A 4 -12.48 0.28 -25.40
C ASN A 4 -11.50 -0.07 -24.28
N LEU A 5 -11.34 0.87 -23.34
CA LEU A 5 -10.44 0.77 -22.19
C LEU A 5 -10.73 -0.48 -21.34
N TYR A 6 -12.00 -0.77 -21.10
CA TYR A 6 -12.41 -1.85 -20.22
C TYR A 6 -12.02 -3.22 -20.78
N GLU A 7 -12.24 -3.46 -22.08
CA GLU A 7 -11.77 -4.67 -22.78
C GLU A 7 -10.25 -4.80 -22.73
N ALA A 8 -9.52 -3.69 -22.85
CA ALA A 8 -8.06 -3.70 -22.80
C ALA A 8 -7.50 -4.10 -21.43
N LEU A 9 -8.20 -3.72 -20.36
CA LEU A 9 -7.78 -3.96 -18.98
C LEU A 9 -8.34 -5.25 -18.39
N THR A 10 -9.49 -5.74 -18.86
CA THR A 10 -10.21 -6.86 -18.26
C THR A 10 -9.35 -8.13 -18.26
N GLY A 11 -8.99 -8.57 -17.05
CA GLY A 11 -8.14 -9.74 -16.83
C GLY A 11 -6.66 -9.50 -17.09
N SER A 12 -6.28 -8.37 -17.71
CA SER A 12 -4.89 -7.99 -17.93
C SER A 12 -4.33 -7.11 -16.82
N PHE A 13 -5.18 -6.42 -16.03
CA PHE A 13 -4.74 -5.56 -14.93
C PHE A 13 -4.69 -6.34 -13.60
N VAL A 14 -3.49 -6.74 -13.19
CA VAL A 14 -3.25 -7.58 -12.00
C VAL A 14 -2.75 -6.73 -10.83
N VAL A 15 -3.48 -6.79 -9.72
CA VAL A 15 -3.18 -6.05 -8.49
C VAL A 15 -2.94 -7.04 -7.36
N VAL A 16 -1.76 -6.98 -6.74
CA VAL A 16 -1.41 -7.78 -5.56
C VAL A 16 -1.44 -6.89 -4.33
N ASN A 17 -2.11 -7.36 -3.30
CA ASN A 17 -2.26 -6.65 -2.03
C ASN A 17 -1.93 -7.60 -0.86
N LEU A 18 -0.73 -7.44 -0.31
CA LEU A 18 -0.24 -8.20 0.84
C LEU A 18 -0.51 -7.43 2.14
N GLY A 19 -0.95 -8.14 3.19
CA GLY A 19 -1.18 -7.57 4.52
C GLY A 19 -2.38 -6.61 4.57
N SER A 20 -3.48 -6.99 3.92
CA SER A 20 -4.63 -6.08 3.73
C SER A 20 -5.51 -5.90 4.96
N GLY A 21 -5.45 -6.81 5.95
CA GLY A 21 -6.36 -6.80 7.10
C GLY A 21 -7.84 -6.99 6.72
N GLY A 22 -8.11 -7.44 5.50
CA GLY A 22 -9.44 -7.78 4.99
C GLY A 22 -10.32 -6.66 4.42
N ASP A 23 -9.85 -5.41 4.25
CA ASP A 23 -10.81 -4.30 4.03
C ASP A 23 -10.33 -3.14 3.13
N ALA A 24 -9.52 -3.43 2.11
CA ALA A 24 -9.07 -2.40 1.17
C ALA A 24 -9.78 -2.49 -0.17
N ASP A 25 -10.98 -1.94 -0.23
CA ASP A 25 -11.61 -1.67 -1.52
C ASP A 25 -11.06 -0.37 -2.12
N TYR A 26 -10.74 -0.40 -3.41
CA TYR A 26 -10.27 0.78 -4.11
C TYR A 26 -11.44 1.70 -4.47
N ASP A 27 -11.26 3.00 -4.23
CA ASP A 27 -12.25 4.02 -4.59
C ASP A 27 -12.17 4.35 -6.09
N LEU A 28 -12.60 3.39 -6.90
CA LEU A 28 -12.70 3.49 -8.35
C LEU A 28 -14.15 3.28 -8.81
N PRO A 29 -14.54 3.84 -9.96
CA PRO A 29 -15.78 3.49 -10.65
C PRO A 29 -15.93 1.96 -10.80
N SER A 30 -17.15 1.46 -10.63
CA SER A 30 -17.43 0.02 -10.72
C SER A 30 -17.02 -0.59 -12.06
N SER A 31 -17.10 0.18 -13.15
CA SER A 31 -16.67 -0.24 -14.48
C SER A 31 -15.17 -0.57 -14.52
N LEU A 32 -14.32 0.24 -13.88
CA LEU A 32 -12.88 -0.02 -13.77
C LEU A 32 -12.57 -1.16 -12.80
N LEU A 33 -13.25 -1.23 -11.65
CA LEU A 33 -13.05 -2.33 -10.69
C LEU A 33 -13.29 -3.70 -11.36
N LYS A 34 -14.33 -3.79 -12.21
CA LYS A 34 -14.67 -5.01 -12.97
C LYS A 34 -13.64 -5.41 -14.04
N THR A 35 -12.57 -4.64 -14.24
CA THR A 35 -11.44 -5.01 -15.10
C THR A 35 -10.29 -5.67 -14.35
N ILE A 36 -10.21 -5.47 -13.03
CA ILE A 36 -9.05 -5.81 -12.21
C ILE A 36 -9.11 -7.28 -11.76
N THR A 37 -7.99 -7.99 -11.92
CA THR A 37 -7.71 -9.24 -11.20
C THR A 37 -7.01 -8.88 -9.89
N LEU A 38 -7.72 -8.99 -8.77
CA LEU A 38 -7.21 -8.66 -7.45
C LEU A 38 -6.78 -9.92 -6.70
N ILE A 39 -5.56 -9.92 -6.18
CA ILE A 39 -5.01 -10.96 -5.31
C ILE A 39 -4.80 -10.34 -3.94
N GLU A 40 -5.62 -10.73 -2.97
CA GLU A 40 -5.45 -10.33 -1.57
C GLU A 40 -4.91 -11.49 -0.77
N ILE A 41 -3.80 -11.23 -0.09
CA ILE A 41 -3.12 -12.22 0.75
C ILE A 41 -3.02 -11.66 2.16
N ASP A 42 -3.59 -12.38 3.11
CA ASP A 42 -3.63 -11.99 4.52
C ASP A 42 -3.61 -13.23 5.40
N ALA A 43 -2.79 -13.22 6.45
CA ALA A 43 -2.70 -14.31 7.41
C ALA A 43 -3.63 -14.01 8.59
N GLY A 44 -4.81 -14.65 8.62
CA GLY A 44 -5.79 -14.47 9.69
C GLY A 44 -6.83 -13.36 9.47
N GLY A 45 -6.98 -12.85 8.25
CA GLY A 45 -8.04 -11.92 7.88
C GLY A 45 -9.43 -12.57 7.75
N ASN A 46 -10.49 -11.84 8.06
CA ASN A 46 -11.86 -12.26 7.73
C ASN A 46 -12.03 -12.32 6.21
N LYS A 47 -12.52 -13.46 5.68
CA LYS A 47 -12.80 -13.65 4.25
C LYS A 47 -13.85 -12.62 3.79
N SER A 48 -13.41 -11.53 3.16
CA SER A 48 -14.31 -10.48 2.68
C SER A 48 -15.21 -10.96 1.54
N VAL A 49 -16.48 -10.53 1.57
CA VAL A 49 -17.60 -10.94 0.70
C VAL A 49 -17.60 -10.22 -0.66
N THR A 50 -16.60 -9.39 -0.97
CA THR A 50 -16.60 -8.47 -2.14
C THR A 50 -16.22 -9.10 -3.50
N SER A 51 -16.37 -10.41 -3.68
CA SER A 51 -15.92 -11.12 -4.89
C SER A 51 -16.53 -10.59 -6.20
N GLN A 52 -17.73 -10.00 -6.18
CA GLN A 52 -18.45 -9.54 -7.37
C GLN A 52 -18.03 -8.15 -7.89
N ARG A 53 -17.14 -7.42 -7.19
CA ARG A 53 -16.72 -6.07 -7.61
C ARG A 53 -15.61 -6.08 -8.66
N TYR A 54 -14.84 -7.16 -8.71
CA TYR A 54 -13.62 -7.30 -9.50
C TYR A 54 -13.86 -8.23 -10.71
N TYR A 55 -13.00 -8.17 -11.73
CA TYR A 55 -13.02 -9.19 -12.80
C TYR A 55 -12.82 -10.58 -12.20
N ARG A 56 -11.78 -10.69 -11.36
CA ARG A 56 -11.50 -11.85 -10.51
C ARG A 56 -10.95 -11.36 -9.18
N LYS A 57 -11.28 -12.07 -8.11
CA LYS A 57 -10.71 -11.85 -6.78
C LYS A 57 -10.22 -13.17 -6.20
N HIS A 58 -8.93 -13.24 -5.92
CA HIS A 58 -8.30 -14.36 -5.22
C HIS A 58 -8.03 -13.94 -3.78
N LEU A 59 -8.61 -14.68 -2.83
CA LEU A 59 -8.37 -14.51 -1.40
C LEU A 59 -7.51 -15.67 -0.92
N ILE A 60 -6.34 -15.35 -0.39
CA ILE A 60 -5.34 -16.35 0.00
C ILE A 60 -4.99 -16.15 1.47
N ASP A 61 -5.29 -17.17 2.27
CA ASP A 61 -4.97 -17.21 3.69
C ASP A 61 -3.60 -17.88 3.86
N SER A 62 -2.54 -17.07 3.82
CA SER A 62 -1.17 -17.56 3.90
C SER A 62 -0.22 -16.50 4.44
N VAL A 63 0.81 -16.95 5.12
CA VAL A 63 1.95 -16.12 5.54
C VAL A 63 2.92 -16.03 4.36
N VAL A 64 3.21 -14.82 3.90
CA VAL A 64 4.12 -14.56 2.77
C VAL A 64 5.44 -13.98 3.27
N ALA A 65 6.56 -14.50 2.75
CA ALA A 65 7.90 -14.03 3.03
C ALA A 65 8.79 -14.03 1.76
N GLY A 66 10.04 -13.59 1.91
CA GLY A 66 11.04 -13.61 0.83
C GLY A 66 11.52 -15.02 0.45
N ASP A 67 11.40 -15.98 1.38
CA ASP A 67 11.74 -17.38 1.19
C ASP A 67 10.74 -18.30 1.92
N LYS A 68 11.06 -19.60 1.97
CA LYS A 68 10.26 -20.63 2.65
C LYS A 68 10.87 -21.10 3.97
N SER A 69 11.75 -20.30 4.56
CA SER A 69 12.42 -20.66 5.81
C SER A 69 11.36 -20.76 6.93
N PRO A 70 11.25 -21.91 7.64
CA PRO A 70 10.28 -22.05 8.72
C PRO A 70 10.52 -21.02 9.81
N GLY A 71 9.43 -20.50 10.39
CA GLY A 71 9.50 -19.47 11.43
C GLY A 71 8.32 -19.51 12.39
N GLU A 72 8.37 -18.67 13.41
CA GLU A 72 7.24 -18.44 14.32
C GLU A 72 6.46 -17.20 13.89
N PHE A 73 5.23 -17.40 13.45
CA PHE A 73 4.29 -16.29 13.26
C PHE A 73 3.73 -15.87 14.61
N LYS A 74 4.09 -14.66 15.07
CA LYS A 74 3.67 -14.14 16.37
C LYS A 74 2.38 -13.35 16.23
N ILE A 75 1.34 -13.85 16.89
CA ILE A 75 0.06 -13.16 17.03
C ILE A 75 0.17 -12.22 18.23
N ARG A 76 0.19 -10.92 17.95
CA ARG A 76 0.36 -9.88 18.97
C ARG A 76 -0.99 -9.33 19.43
N ASN A 77 -0.99 -8.63 20.57
CA ASN A 77 -2.21 -8.09 21.17
C ASN A 77 -2.96 -7.13 20.25
N TYR A 78 -2.23 -6.48 19.35
CA TYR A 78 -2.81 -5.73 18.25
C TYR A 78 -2.52 -6.47 16.94
N SER A 79 -3.58 -6.88 16.22
CA SER A 79 -3.46 -7.81 15.07
C SER A 79 -2.58 -7.26 13.96
N ALA A 80 -2.68 -5.97 13.66
CA ALA A 80 -1.83 -5.29 12.67
C ALA A 80 -0.39 -5.05 13.14
N CYS A 81 0.01 -5.60 14.28
CA CYS A 81 1.42 -5.74 14.69
C CYS A 81 1.87 -7.20 14.65
N SER A 82 1.05 -8.15 14.20
CA SER A 82 1.42 -9.57 14.12
C SER A 82 2.29 -9.83 12.89
N GLY A 83 3.21 -10.78 12.99
CA GLY A 83 4.13 -11.08 11.88
C GLY A 83 5.19 -12.11 12.26
N LEU A 84 6.05 -12.43 11.28
CA LEU A 84 7.20 -13.32 11.47
C LEU A 84 8.39 -12.63 12.14
N CYS A 85 8.53 -11.32 11.93
CA CYS A 85 9.70 -10.59 12.38
C CYS A 85 9.59 -10.16 13.84
N GLU A 86 10.72 -10.20 14.54
CA GLU A 86 10.85 -9.68 15.91
C GLU A 86 11.11 -8.19 15.94
N PRO A 87 10.28 -7.40 16.65
CA PRO A 87 10.56 -5.99 16.86
C PRO A 87 11.72 -5.81 17.85
N GLN A 88 12.48 -4.74 17.68
CA GLN A 88 13.53 -4.34 18.61
C GLN A 88 12.91 -3.81 19.90
N GLN A 89 13.27 -4.43 21.03
CA GLN A 89 12.71 -4.11 22.34
C GLN A 89 13.02 -2.68 22.76
N GLU A 90 14.20 -2.17 22.42
CA GLU A 90 14.63 -0.80 22.71
C GLU A 90 13.70 0.21 22.06
N ILE A 91 13.23 -0.06 20.83
CA ILE A 91 12.31 0.81 20.12
C ILE A 91 10.90 0.73 20.72
N ILE A 92 10.46 -0.47 21.12
CA ILE A 92 9.19 -0.65 21.84
C ILE A 92 9.18 0.21 23.11
N GLU A 93 10.26 0.16 23.89
CA GLU A 93 10.41 0.92 25.13
C GLU A 93 10.50 2.42 24.87
N GLN A 94 11.32 2.82 23.88
CA GLN A 94 11.51 4.21 23.48
C GLN A 94 10.19 4.91 23.17
N TYR A 95 9.21 4.21 22.59
CA TYR A 95 7.93 4.80 22.18
C TYR A 95 6.72 4.36 23.03
N GLY A 96 6.93 3.51 24.04
CA GLY A 96 5.87 3.02 24.93
C GLY A 96 4.87 2.10 24.24
N LEU A 97 5.35 1.17 23.41
CA LEU A 97 4.54 0.32 22.54
C LEU A 97 4.24 -1.08 23.11
N GLN A 98 4.62 -1.36 24.36
CA GLN A 98 4.58 -2.69 24.96
C GLN A 98 3.21 -3.37 24.83
N LYS A 99 2.13 -2.60 25.06
CA LYS A 99 0.75 -3.12 24.98
C LYS A 99 0.37 -3.60 23.57
N PHE A 100 0.94 -3.02 22.51
CA PHE A 100 0.62 -3.41 21.13
C PHE A 100 1.39 -4.66 20.71
N TYR A 101 2.65 -4.77 21.17
CA TYR A 101 3.58 -5.83 20.76
C TYR A 101 3.63 -7.04 21.70
N GLU A 102 2.85 -7.05 22.79
CA GLU A 102 2.68 -8.22 23.65
C GLU A 102 2.19 -9.43 22.83
N THR A 103 2.98 -10.50 22.78
CA THR A 103 2.61 -11.74 22.09
C THR A 103 1.51 -12.46 22.85
N ARG A 104 0.40 -12.74 22.17
CA ARG A 104 -0.73 -13.53 22.69
C ARG A 104 -0.55 -15.02 22.43
N SER A 105 -0.04 -15.37 21.26
CA SER A 105 0.30 -16.74 20.88
C SER A 105 1.29 -16.73 19.73
N SER A 106 1.95 -17.85 19.49
CA SER A 106 2.82 -18.08 18.34
C SER A 106 2.35 -19.32 17.60
N GLN A 107 2.54 -19.33 16.28
CA GLN A 107 2.28 -20.49 15.43
C GLN A 107 3.52 -20.80 14.61
N HIS A 108 3.94 -22.06 14.61
CA HIS A 108 5.01 -22.49 13.71
C HIS A 108 4.44 -22.57 12.29
N VAL A 109 5.05 -21.86 11.34
CA VAL A 109 4.59 -21.80 9.96
C VAL A 109 5.75 -21.99 8.99
N ILE A 110 5.45 -22.55 7.83
CA ILE A 110 6.31 -22.50 6.66
C ILE A 110 5.68 -21.44 5.75
N PRO A 111 6.30 -20.26 5.59
CA PRO A 111 5.75 -19.23 4.72
C PRO A 111 5.82 -19.68 3.26
N THR A 112 5.02 -19.04 2.41
CA THR A 112 5.14 -19.14 0.96
C THR A 112 5.73 -17.86 0.38
N THR A 113 6.04 -17.87 -0.91
CA THR A 113 6.52 -16.69 -1.64
C THR A 113 5.43 -16.22 -2.60
N LEU A 114 5.45 -14.93 -2.96
CA LEU A 114 4.49 -14.41 -3.94
C LEU A 114 4.56 -15.15 -5.29
N PRO A 115 5.74 -15.49 -5.86
CA PRO A 115 5.80 -16.29 -7.08
C PRO A 115 5.08 -17.66 -6.98
N GLU A 116 5.22 -18.38 -5.86
CA GLU A 116 4.51 -19.66 -5.65
C GLU A 116 3.00 -19.51 -5.54
N ILE A 117 2.53 -18.34 -5.10
CA ILE A 117 1.10 -18.01 -5.11
C ILE A 117 0.62 -17.73 -6.53
N LEU A 118 1.41 -17.02 -7.34
CA LEU A 118 1.00 -16.58 -8.67
C LEU A 118 1.02 -17.71 -9.71
N ASP A 119 1.97 -18.64 -9.60
CA ASP A 119 2.16 -19.76 -10.54
C ASP A 119 0.90 -20.63 -10.76
N PRO A 120 0.24 -21.18 -9.73
CA PRO A 120 -0.97 -21.99 -9.92
C PRO A 120 -2.19 -21.17 -10.40
N LEU A 121 -2.14 -19.84 -10.31
CA LEU A 121 -3.15 -18.95 -10.88
C LEU A 121 -2.91 -18.64 -12.36
N GLY A 122 -1.77 -19.08 -12.91
CA GLY A 122 -1.34 -18.77 -14.27
C GLY A 122 -1.03 -17.29 -14.48
N LEU A 123 -0.60 -16.59 -13.42
CA LEU A 123 -0.30 -15.16 -13.46
C LEU A 123 1.21 -14.96 -13.48
N ASP A 124 1.72 -14.46 -14.59
CA ASP A 124 3.14 -14.17 -14.82
C ASP A 124 3.48 -12.67 -14.69
N THR A 125 2.48 -11.85 -14.38
CA THR A 125 2.59 -10.39 -14.31
C THR A 125 1.86 -9.83 -13.10
N VAL A 126 2.40 -8.75 -12.56
CA VAL A 126 1.79 -7.92 -11.52
C VAL A 126 1.96 -6.48 -11.99
N ASP A 127 0.89 -5.69 -12.02
CA ASP A 127 0.98 -4.29 -12.44
C ASP A 127 1.13 -3.34 -11.25
N LEU A 128 0.38 -3.60 -10.17
CA LEU A 128 0.48 -2.91 -8.89
C LEU A 128 0.78 -3.92 -7.79
N LEU A 129 1.98 -3.82 -7.21
CA LEU A 129 2.37 -4.60 -6.03
C LEU A 129 2.24 -3.73 -4.79
N LYS A 130 1.38 -4.12 -3.86
CA LYS A 130 1.31 -3.53 -2.54
C LYS A 130 1.78 -4.51 -1.47
N THR A 131 2.65 -4.03 -0.58
CA THR A 131 3.11 -4.74 0.61
C THR A 131 2.84 -3.93 1.88
N ASP A 132 2.53 -4.63 2.98
CA ASP A 132 2.49 -4.12 4.36
C ASP A 132 2.65 -5.35 5.27
N LEU A 133 3.88 -5.83 5.44
CA LEU A 133 4.18 -7.16 6.00
C LEU A 133 5.07 -7.09 7.24
N GLU A 134 4.92 -6.02 8.04
CA GLU A 134 5.60 -5.87 9.33
C GLU A 134 7.11 -6.17 9.26
N GLY A 135 7.80 -5.58 8.28
CA GLY A 135 9.26 -5.68 8.13
C GLY A 135 9.73 -6.68 7.07
N LEU A 136 8.82 -7.41 6.43
CA LEU A 136 9.14 -8.31 5.30
C LEU A 136 8.92 -7.70 3.91
N ASP A 137 8.44 -6.45 3.84
CA ASP A 137 8.15 -5.74 2.60
C ASP A 137 9.28 -5.85 1.57
N PHE A 138 10.52 -5.54 1.98
CA PHE A 138 11.67 -5.59 1.08
C PHE A 138 12.02 -7.01 0.63
N GLU A 139 12.05 -7.97 1.55
CA GLU A 139 12.41 -9.37 1.23
C GLU A 139 11.41 -9.98 0.24
N VAL A 140 10.13 -9.65 0.36
CA VAL A 140 9.11 -10.07 -0.62
C VAL A 140 9.26 -9.36 -1.96
N ILE A 141 9.52 -8.05 -1.97
CA ILE A 141 9.79 -7.32 -3.21
C ILE A 141 11.03 -7.91 -3.92
N LYS A 142 12.07 -8.25 -3.16
CA LYS A 142 13.32 -8.82 -3.65
C LYS A 142 13.14 -10.24 -4.18
N SER A 143 12.33 -11.09 -3.55
CA SER A 143 12.03 -12.43 -4.07
C SER A 143 11.26 -12.40 -5.40
N CYS A 144 10.62 -11.27 -5.70
CA CYS A 144 9.90 -11.01 -6.94
C CYS A 144 10.76 -10.32 -8.02
N ASP A 145 12.09 -10.31 -7.91
CA ASP A 145 12.98 -9.54 -8.80
C ASP A 145 12.69 -9.74 -10.29
N HIS A 146 12.46 -11.00 -10.70
CA HIS A 146 12.14 -11.37 -12.07
C HIS A 146 10.80 -10.82 -12.58
N LEU A 147 9.86 -10.48 -11.68
CA LEU A 147 8.57 -9.88 -12.00
C LEU A 147 8.64 -8.34 -12.10
N LEU A 148 9.65 -7.72 -11.47
CA LEU A 148 9.77 -6.25 -11.38
C LEU A 148 9.98 -5.55 -12.74
N SER A 149 10.32 -6.30 -13.80
CA SER A 149 10.35 -5.77 -15.17
C SER A 149 8.97 -5.35 -15.68
N ASN A 150 7.91 -6.06 -15.24
CA ASN A 150 6.53 -5.84 -15.65
C ASN A 150 5.70 -5.04 -14.63
N VAL A 151 6.17 -4.96 -13.38
CA VAL A 151 5.53 -4.12 -12.35
C VAL A 151 5.60 -2.64 -12.73
N LEU A 152 4.43 -1.99 -12.72
CA LEU A 152 4.25 -0.60 -13.11
C LEU A 152 4.24 0.34 -11.90
N ALA A 153 3.82 -0.16 -10.74
CA ALA A 153 3.74 0.60 -9.50
C ALA A 153 3.96 -0.30 -8.28
N ILE A 154 4.63 0.24 -7.26
CA ILE A 154 4.84 -0.44 -5.98
C ILE A 154 4.40 0.50 -4.86
N LYS A 155 3.62 -0.03 -3.92
CA LYS A 155 3.30 0.67 -2.67
C LYS A 155 3.73 -0.19 -1.48
N CYS A 156 4.57 0.34 -0.61
CA CYS A 156 5.13 -0.41 0.52
C CYS A 156 5.25 0.45 1.77
N GLU A 157 5.36 -0.19 2.94
CA GLU A 157 5.71 0.47 4.20
C GLU A 157 7.22 0.33 4.42
N LEU A 158 7.96 1.44 4.48
CA LEU A 158 9.42 1.43 4.66
C LEU A 158 9.83 2.24 5.88
N ARG A 159 10.82 1.74 6.63
CA ARG A 159 11.23 2.33 7.90
C ARG A 159 12.52 3.13 7.78
N PHE A 160 12.50 4.35 8.31
CA PHE A 160 13.71 5.18 8.49
C PHE A 160 14.49 4.75 9.73
N GLN A 161 13.76 4.34 10.77
CA GLN A 161 14.28 3.67 11.95
C GLN A 161 13.85 2.19 11.85
N PRO A 162 14.70 1.28 11.35
CA PRO A 162 14.39 -0.14 11.28
C PRO A 162 13.91 -0.62 12.62
N PHE A 163 12.74 -1.24 12.60
CA PHE A 163 12.04 -1.62 13.81
C PHE A 163 12.11 -3.12 14.03
N TYR A 164 12.20 -3.88 12.95
CA TYR A 164 12.35 -5.33 12.99
C TYR A 164 13.81 -5.75 12.82
N GLN A 165 14.20 -6.87 13.42
CA GLN A 165 15.56 -7.38 13.30
C GLN A 165 15.87 -7.78 11.85
N GLY A 166 16.96 -7.26 11.29
CA GLY A 166 17.39 -7.54 9.91
C GLY A 166 16.64 -6.76 8.83
N GLU A 167 15.69 -5.89 9.22
CA GLU A 167 15.00 -5.01 8.29
C GLU A 167 15.97 -3.96 7.71
N PRO A 168 15.97 -3.75 6.38
CA PRO A 168 16.80 -2.71 5.76
C PRO A 168 16.24 -1.31 6.08
N HIS A 169 17.10 -0.30 5.98
CA HIS A 169 16.65 1.08 5.99
C HIS A 169 15.92 1.46 4.70
N PHE A 170 15.00 2.42 4.80
CA PHE A 170 14.29 3.02 3.67
C PHE A 170 15.19 3.35 2.47
N HIS A 171 16.37 3.94 2.70
CA HIS A 171 17.25 4.40 1.62
C HIS A 171 17.87 3.25 0.82
N GLU A 172 18.10 2.10 1.45
CA GLU A 172 18.62 0.90 0.79
C GLU A 172 17.55 0.33 -0.15
N VAL A 173 16.30 0.27 0.30
CA VAL A 173 15.16 -0.18 -0.51
C VAL A 173 14.87 0.80 -1.65
N ALA A 174 14.91 2.10 -1.37
CA ALA A 174 14.71 3.13 -2.38
C ALA A 174 15.79 3.07 -3.46
N GLN A 175 17.06 2.83 -3.09
CA GLN A 175 18.14 2.63 -4.04
C GLN A 175 17.93 1.35 -4.87
N TYR A 176 17.58 0.23 -4.24
CA TYR A 176 17.31 -1.03 -4.94
C TYR A 176 16.23 -0.89 -6.02
N LEU A 177 15.14 -0.18 -5.71
CA LEU A 177 14.05 0.09 -6.64
C LEU A 177 14.45 1.13 -7.71
N HIS A 178 15.26 2.13 -7.34
CA HIS A 178 15.80 3.10 -8.28
C HIS A 178 16.63 2.42 -9.39
N GLU A 179 17.49 1.48 -9.01
CA GLU A 179 18.31 0.67 -9.94
C GLU A 179 17.46 -0.17 -10.90
N ARG A 180 16.19 -0.43 -10.55
CA ARG A 180 15.20 -1.16 -11.35
C ARG A 180 14.22 -0.25 -12.10
N HIS A 181 14.62 1.01 -12.28
CA HIS A 181 13.89 2.04 -13.00
C HIS A 181 12.55 2.39 -12.36
N PHE A 182 12.44 2.27 -11.04
CA PHE A 182 11.36 2.92 -10.31
C PHE A 182 11.79 4.33 -9.90
N GLU A 183 10.80 5.20 -9.76
CA GLU A 183 10.91 6.54 -9.23
C GLU A 183 10.04 6.65 -7.98
N LEU A 184 10.56 7.27 -6.94
CA LEU A 184 9.80 7.56 -5.73
C LEU A 184 8.90 8.78 -6.01
N ILE A 185 7.59 8.55 -6.03
CA ILE A 185 6.59 9.57 -6.35
C ILE A 185 5.91 10.07 -5.08
N GLY A 186 5.54 9.15 -4.18
CA GLY A 186 4.81 9.45 -2.96
C GLY A 186 5.60 9.02 -1.73
N LEU A 187 5.69 9.91 -0.75
CA LEU A 187 6.25 9.62 0.56
C LEU A 187 5.37 10.25 1.64
N LYS A 188 4.70 9.42 2.43
CA LYS A 188 3.86 9.88 3.53
C LYS A 188 4.45 9.39 4.85
N PRO A 189 5.30 10.21 5.50
CA PRO A 189 5.97 9.84 6.74
C PRO A 189 5.03 9.81 7.93
N GLU A 190 5.28 8.87 8.83
CA GLU A 190 4.70 8.79 10.17
C GLU A 190 5.76 9.18 11.20
N TYR A 191 5.33 10.00 12.16
CA TYR A 191 6.18 10.52 13.23
C TYR A 191 5.74 9.97 14.57
N TRP A 192 6.67 9.38 15.33
CA TRP A 192 6.42 8.94 16.69
C TRP A 192 7.13 9.85 17.69
N LYS A 193 6.49 10.07 18.83
CA LYS A 193 7.08 10.84 19.94
C LYS A 193 7.67 9.88 20.97
N PRO A 194 8.96 10.00 21.31
CA PRO A 194 9.55 9.22 22.39
C PRO A 194 8.74 9.35 23.69
N LEU A 195 8.74 8.29 24.50
CA LEU A 195 8.08 8.24 25.79
C LEU A 195 8.85 9.11 26.79
N THR A 196 8.36 10.33 27.01
CA THR A 196 8.85 11.28 28.01
C THR A 196 7.69 11.83 28.84
N GLU A 197 7.99 12.43 29.99
CA GLU A 197 6.98 13.04 30.88
C GLU A 197 6.06 14.02 30.14
N ASN A 198 6.64 14.90 29.34
CA ASN A 198 5.93 15.96 28.63
C ASN A 198 5.55 15.60 27.18
N ARG A 199 5.66 14.32 26.76
CA ARG A 199 5.40 13.81 25.38
C ARG A 199 4.17 14.41 24.71
N LYS A 200 3.07 14.58 25.47
CA LYS A 200 1.78 15.05 24.94
C LYS A 200 1.79 16.52 24.52
N THR A 201 2.66 17.32 25.13
CA THR A 201 2.75 18.77 24.87
C THR A 201 3.69 19.12 23.72
N HIS A 202 4.63 18.22 23.40
CA HIS A 202 5.52 18.39 22.25
C HIS A 202 4.74 18.39 20.93
N ARG A 203 5.21 19.17 19.95
CA ARG A 203 4.55 19.29 18.63
C ARG A 203 5.25 18.48 17.54
N ASP A 204 6.50 18.12 17.79
CA ASP A 204 7.38 17.36 16.92
C ASP A 204 7.47 15.88 17.34
N GLY A 205 8.21 15.10 16.57
CA GLY A 205 8.46 13.68 16.77
C GLY A 205 9.57 13.20 15.85
N ARG A 206 9.97 11.94 15.99
CA ARG A 206 10.94 11.28 15.10
C ARG A 206 10.20 10.66 13.94
N VAL A 207 10.70 10.84 12.71
CA VAL A 207 10.22 10.08 11.56
C VAL A 207 10.63 8.61 11.76
N VAL A 208 9.66 7.70 11.70
CA VAL A 208 9.91 6.27 11.96
C VAL A 208 9.76 5.45 10.71
N PHE A 209 8.68 5.65 9.97
CA PHE A 209 8.41 4.95 8.71
C PHE A 209 7.57 5.82 7.78
N ALA A 210 7.34 5.36 6.56
CA ALA A 210 6.44 6.00 5.62
C ALA A 210 5.65 4.98 4.80
N ASP A 211 4.44 5.37 4.41
CA ASP A 211 3.82 4.81 3.21
C ASP A 211 4.59 5.37 2.00
N VAL A 212 5.17 4.49 1.19
CA VAL A 212 5.96 4.88 0.02
C VAL A 212 5.28 4.38 -1.25
N PHE A 213 5.19 5.24 -2.25
CA PHE A 213 4.68 4.90 -3.58
C PHE A 213 5.76 5.15 -4.63
N PHE A 214 6.10 4.08 -5.32
CA PHE A 214 7.03 4.07 -6.43
C PHE A 214 6.29 3.80 -7.74
N LEU A 215 6.71 4.48 -8.81
CA LEU A 215 6.18 4.29 -10.16
C LEU A 215 7.30 3.88 -11.10
N LYS A 216 7.02 2.96 -12.03
CA LYS A 216 7.97 2.63 -13.10
C LYS A 216 8.19 3.87 -13.96
N ARG A 217 9.45 4.22 -14.18
CA ARG A 217 9.84 5.42 -14.93
C ARG A 217 9.26 5.44 -16.33
N THR A 218 8.80 6.62 -16.75
CA THR A 218 8.16 6.81 -18.06
C THR A 218 9.12 6.49 -19.22
N GLU A 219 10.43 6.62 -19.02
CA GLU A 219 11.45 6.28 -20.01
C GLU A 219 11.42 4.79 -20.37
N VAL A 220 11.15 3.92 -19.40
CA VAL A 220 10.99 2.47 -19.64
C VAL A 220 9.72 2.21 -20.45
N ILE A 221 8.62 2.87 -20.07
CA ILE A 221 7.33 2.71 -20.73
C ILE A 221 7.39 3.20 -22.19
N ARG A 222 8.13 4.28 -22.47
CA ARG A 222 8.35 4.79 -23.83
C ARG A 222 9.03 3.79 -24.76
N GLY A 223 9.81 2.85 -24.22
CA GLY A 223 10.46 1.77 -24.97
C GLY A 223 9.55 0.59 -25.34
N PHE A 224 8.32 0.54 -24.84
CA PHE A 224 7.35 -0.51 -25.19
C PHE A 224 6.74 -0.28 -26.58
N SER A 225 6.21 -1.35 -27.19
CA SER A 225 5.37 -1.23 -28.39
C SER A 225 4.16 -0.33 -28.12
N ASP A 226 3.62 0.32 -29.14
CA ASP A 226 2.50 1.26 -28.98
C ASP A 226 1.32 0.69 -28.19
N ASP A 227 0.94 -0.56 -28.46
CA ASP A 227 -0.16 -1.23 -27.79
C ASP A 227 0.14 -1.47 -26.30
N LYS A 228 1.33 -2.00 -25.99
CA LYS A 228 1.76 -2.22 -24.61
C LYS A 228 1.93 -0.88 -23.87
N ARG A 229 2.45 0.14 -24.55
CA ARG A 229 2.65 1.49 -24.01
C ARG A 229 1.33 2.16 -23.62
N LYS A 230 0.29 2.08 -24.47
CA LYS A 230 -1.07 2.58 -24.16
C LYS A 230 -1.64 1.89 -22.91
N ILE A 231 -1.57 0.56 -22.86
CA ILE A 231 -2.10 -0.23 -21.74
C ILE A 231 -1.33 0.09 -20.46
N SER A 232 0.01 0.10 -20.50
CA SER A 232 0.85 0.44 -19.35
C SER A 232 0.61 1.87 -18.86
N ALA A 233 0.44 2.85 -19.77
CA ALA A 233 0.10 4.22 -19.41
C ALA A 233 -1.25 4.30 -18.67
N ALA A 234 -2.30 3.66 -19.22
CA ALA A 234 -3.60 3.60 -18.57
C ALA A 234 -3.53 2.96 -17.18
N LYS A 235 -2.81 1.84 -17.04
CA LYS A 235 -2.59 1.17 -15.75
C LYS A 235 -1.82 2.03 -14.76
N GLN A 236 -0.79 2.78 -15.19
CA GLN A 236 -0.05 3.70 -14.31
C GLN A 236 -0.93 4.86 -13.81
N ILE A 237 -1.81 5.40 -14.66
CA ILE A 237 -2.78 6.42 -14.28
C ILE A 237 -3.73 5.86 -13.21
N ILE A 238 -4.31 4.67 -13.45
CA ILE A 238 -5.23 4.04 -12.52
C ILE A 238 -4.52 3.68 -11.20
N ALA A 239 -3.34 3.07 -11.24
CA ALA A 239 -2.56 2.70 -10.05
C ALA A 239 -2.15 3.92 -9.21
N SER A 240 -1.80 5.03 -9.86
CA SER A 240 -1.51 6.31 -9.17
C SER A 240 -2.76 6.85 -8.48
N SER A 241 -3.91 6.82 -9.16
CA SER A 241 -5.20 7.23 -8.58
C SER A 241 -5.59 6.35 -7.38
N MET A 242 -5.54 5.02 -7.54
CA MET A 242 -5.77 4.02 -6.48
C MET A 242 -4.89 4.24 -5.26
N SER A 243 -3.67 4.73 -5.47
CA SER A 243 -2.68 4.97 -4.41
C SER A 243 -2.80 6.35 -3.75
N GLY A 244 -3.75 7.18 -4.20
CA GLY A 244 -3.98 8.54 -3.70
C GLY A 244 -3.08 9.61 -4.31
N GLN A 245 -2.30 9.27 -5.34
CA GLN A 245 -1.40 10.19 -6.04
C GLN A 245 -2.14 10.88 -7.20
N ILE A 246 -3.21 11.60 -6.90
CA ILE A 246 -4.14 12.16 -7.90
C ILE A 246 -3.44 13.14 -8.85
N SER A 247 -2.60 14.04 -8.33
CA SER A 247 -1.83 14.98 -9.15
C SER A 247 -0.86 14.26 -10.11
N GLN A 248 -0.23 13.18 -9.66
CA GLN A 248 0.60 12.34 -10.54
C GLN A 248 -0.24 11.66 -11.61
N ALA A 249 -1.40 11.12 -11.25
CA ALA A 249 -2.31 10.46 -12.18
C ALA A 249 -2.79 11.43 -13.28
N GLU A 250 -3.13 12.67 -12.90
CA GLU A 250 -3.51 13.75 -13.82
C GLU A 250 -2.36 14.13 -14.74
N TRP A 251 -1.15 14.29 -14.19
CA TRP A 251 0.04 14.59 -14.98
C TRP A 251 0.33 13.48 -16.01
N LEU A 252 0.25 12.20 -15.61
CA LEU A 252 0.42 11.06 -16.52
C LEU A 252 -0.63 11.07 -17.64
N LEU A 253 -1.90 11.37 -17.34
CA LEU A 253 -2.95 11.49 -18.35
C LEU A 253 -2.61 12.59 -19.37
N GLY A 254 -2.05 13.71 -18.92
CA GLY A 254 -1.55 14.77 -19.79
C GLY A 254 -0.36 14.34 -20.65
N GLN A 255 0.61 13.64 -20.06
CA GLN A 255 1.81 13.16 -20.78
C GLN A 255 1.49 12.13 -21.87
N TYR A 256 0.49 11.27 -21.64
CA TYR A 256 0.09 10.23 -22.59
C TYR A 256 -1.16 10.59 -23.39
N GLY A 257 -1.66 11.82 -23.30
CA GLY A 257 -2.90 12.25 -23.95
C GLY A 257 -2.90 12.03 -25.47
N ASP A 258 -1.80 12.34 -26.16
CA ASP A 258 -1.70 12.15 -27.61
C ASP A 258 -1.58 10.68 -28.02
N LEU A 259 -1.15 9.82 -27.09
CA LEU A 259 -0.99 8.38 -27.32
C LEU A 259 -2.31 7.62 -27.10
N LEU A 260 -3.08 8.02 -26.08
CA LEU A 260 -4.27 7.30 -25.65
C LEU A 260 -5.47 7.59 -26.56
N PRO A 261 -6.32 6.58 -26.84
CA PRO A 261 -7.56 6.83 -27.55
C PRO A 261 -8.47 7.83 -26.81
N PRO A 262 -9.18 8.75 -27.50
CA PRO A 262 -10.02 9.77 -26.87
C PRO A 262 -11.07 9.22 -25.90
N GLU A 263 -11.62 8.05 -26.20
CA GLU A 263 -12.58 7.35 -25.36
C GLU A 263 -11.93 6.82 -24.08
N TRP A 264 -10.66 6.39 -24.10
CA TRP A 264 -9.94 6.01 -22.88
C TRP A 264 -9.68 7.22 -21.99
N ILE A 265 -9.31 8.35 -22.58
CA ILE A 265 -9.11 9.62 -21.84
C ILE A 265 -10.39 10.02 -21.14
N THR A 266 -11.52 9.91 -21.82
CA THR A 266 -12.85 10.22 -21.26
C THR A 266 -13.16 9.37 -20.03
N GLU A 267 -12.84 8.07 -20.07
CA GLU A 267 -13.06 7.13 -18.95
C GLU A 267 -12.06 7.32 -17.79
N LEU A 268 -10.81 7.73 -18.09
CA LEU A 268 -9.77 7.96 -17.08
C LEU A 268 -9.90 9.32 -16.39
N LYS A 269 -10.46 10.32 -17.06
CA LYS A 269 -10.55 11.69 -16.54
C LYS A 269 -11.21 11.77 -15.15
N PRO A 270 -12.36 11.13 -14.87
CA PRO A 270 -13.01 11.24 -13.57
C PRO A 270 -12.17 10.78 -12.37
N ILE A 271 -11.25 9.82 -12.57
CA ILE A 271 -10.42 9.27 -11.49
C ILE A 271 -9.14 10.06 -11.24
N VAL A 272 -8.84 11.06 -12.09
CA VAL A 272 -7.66 11.93 -11.93
C VAL A 272 -8.03 13.36 -11.57
N MET A 273 -9.32 13.71 -11.54
CA MET A 273 -9.74 15.04 -11.14
C MET A 273 -9.53 15.26 -9.63
N PRO A 274 -9.11 16.46 -9.21
CA PRO A 274 -9.15 16.83 -7.80
C PRO A 274 -10.60 16.74 -7.30
N LYS A 275 -10.80 16.03 -6.19
CA LYS A 275 -12.09 16.03 -5.50
C LYS A 275 -12.23 17.39 -4.81
N ILE A 276 -13.00 18.30 -5.41
CA ILE A 276 -13.31 19.59 -4.79
C ILE A 276 -14.24 19.33 -3.60
N GLU A 277 -13.70 19.32 -2.39
CA GLU A 277 -14.47 19.21 -1.16
C GLU A 277 -15.06 20.59 -0.79
N HIS A 278 -16.37 20.78 -1.00
CA HIS A 278 -17.10 21.91 -0.41
C HIS A 278 -17.54 21.54 1.02
N GLY A 279 -16.77 21.91 2.04
CA GLY A 279 -17.10 21.68 3.46
C GLY A 279 -15.88 21.70 4.38
N PRO A 280 -16.06 21.67 5.73
CA PRO A 280 -14.93 21.53 6.64
C PRO A 280 -14.15 20.27 6.29
N VAL A 281 -12.83 20.41 6.24
CA VAL A 281 -11.88 19.39 5.79
C VAL A 281 -12.01 18.13 6.65
N ILE A 282 -12.88 17.21 6.25
CA ILE A 282 -12.75 15.81 6.62
C ILE A 282 -11.80 15.27 5.58
N ARG A 283 -10.48 15.40 5.80
CA ARG A 283 -9.51 14.64 5.01
C ARG A 283 -9.94 13.18 5.10
N ARG A 284 -10.59 12.62 4.06
CA ARG A 284 -10.49 11.20 3.78
C ARG A 284 -9.06 10.96 3.37
N VAL A 285 -8.16 10.97 4.37
CA VAL A 285 -6.85 10.39 4.21
C VAL A 285 -7.14 8.97 3.77
N PHE A 286 -6.76 8.62 2.55
CA PHE A 286 -6.60 7.23 2.12
C PHE A 286 -5.46 6.63 2.95
N SER A 287 -5.75 6.41 4.23
CA SER A 287 -5.05 5.52 5.11
C SER A 287 -5.93 4.28 5.16
N TRP A 288 -5.30 3.11 5.09
CA TRP A 288 -6.01 1.84 5.02
C TRP A 288 -6.51 1.45 6.40
N PRO A 289 -7.58 0.65 6.58
CA PRO A 289 -8.07 0.28 7.91
C PRO A 289 -6.98 -0.27 8.83
N ALA A 290 -6.07 -1.16 8.41
CA ALA A 290 -4.93 -1.57 9.27
C ALA A 290 -4.01 -0.40 9.67
N MET A 291 -3.68 0.50 8.74
CA MET A 291 -2.85 1.70 8.98
C MET A 291 -3.61 2.83 9.73
N ILE A 292 -4.91 2.99 9.49
CA ILE A 292 -5.84 3.87 10.19
C ILE A 292 -5.94 3.36 11.60
N ILE A 293 -6.11 2.05 11.80
CA ILE A 293 -6.21 1.48 13.14
C ILE A 293 -4.83 1.53 13.81
N LYS A 294 -3.68 1.36 13.12
CA LYS A 294 -2.34 1.68 13.69
C LYS A 294 -2.28 3.16 14.13
N ARG A 295 -2.67 4.09 13.25
CA ARG A 295 -2.70 5.54 13.50
C ARG A 295 -3.74 5.96 14.57
N LEU A 296 -4.88 5.26 14.67
CA LEU A 296 -5.95 5.47 15.64
C LEU A 296 -5.63 4.82 16.98
N ALA A 297 -5.02 3.64 17.00
CA ALA A 297 -4.49 2.98 18.19
C ALA A 297 -3.31 3.78 18.77
N TRP A 298 -2.50 4.42 17.93
CA TRP A 298 -1.45 5.33 18.37
C TRP A 298 -1.96 6.72 18.76
N SER A 299 -3.04 7.23 18.17
CA SER A 299 -3.67 8.50 18.61
C SER A 299 -4.63 8.32 19.80
N ARG A 300 -5.14 7.11 20.07
CA ARG A 300 -5.97 6.76 21.24
C ARG A 300 -5.27 5.70 22.10
N ASN A 301 -4.48 6.13 23.08
CA ASN A 301 -4.08 5.24 24.19
C ASN A 301 -5.20 5.19 25.26
N PRO A 302 -5.29 4.15 26.12
CA PRO A 302 -6.52 3.49 26.56
C PRO A 302 -7.01 4.07 27.89
N LYS A 303 -6.92 5.39 28.07
CA LYS A 303 -7.35 6.05 29.31
C LYS A 303 -8.46 7.07 29.15
N ASN A 304 -9.05 7.25 27.97
CA ASN A 304 -10.26 8.06 27.85
C ASN A 304 -11.15 7.59 26.70
N SER A 305 -12.24 6.90 27.05
CA SER A 305 -13.49 6.97 26.31
C SER A 305 -14.05 8.39 26.47
N GLY A 306 -13.85 9.25 25.48
CA GLY A 306 -14.38 10.61 25.47
C GLY A 306 -14.12 11.31 24.14
N SER A 307 -15.18 11.36 23.32
CA SER A 307 -15.47 12.35 22.26
C SER A 307 -14.35 12.86 21.32
N VAL A 308 -14.49 12.44 20.05
CA VAL A 308 -14.44 13.21 18.79
C VAL A 308 -13.92 14.66 18.85
N PHE A 309 -12.99 14.97 17.94
CA PHE A 309 -12.48 16.30 17.63
C PHE A 309 -13.58 17.25 17.13
N ASP A 310 -13.69 18.43 17.76
CA ASP A 310 -14.32 19.63 17.20
C ASP A 310 -13.22 20.70 17.03
N PHE A 311 -13.15 21.30 15.83
CA PHE A 311 -12.23 22.39 15.47
C PHE A 311 -13.03 23.64 15.06
N SER A 312 -14.13 23.93 15.74
CA SER A 312 -14.71 25.26 15.76
C SER A 312 -14.12 26.06 16.93
N HIS A 313 -13.97 27.37 16.73
CA HIS A 313 -13.35 28.37 17.62
C HIS A 313 -11.85 28.65 17.41
N VAL A 314 -11.51 29.14 16.22
CA VAL A 314 -10.67 30.34 16.11
C VAL A 314 -11.33 31.29 15.11
N VAL A 315 -12.20 32.17 15.60
CA VAL A 315 -12.57 33.43 14.93
C VAL A 315 -12.52 34.52 16.01
N SER A 316 -11.47 35.34 15.88
CA SER A 316 -11.27 36.75 16.26
C SER A 316 -12.02 37.37 17.46
N ALA A 317 -11.24 38.06 18.31
CA ALA A 317 -11.62 39.34 18.93
C ALA A 317 -12.30 40.26 17.88
N ASP A 318 -13.37 40.99 18.13
CA ASP A 318 -13.92 41.62 19.34
C ASP A 318 -15.42 41.31 19.51
#